data_AF-A0A1S8QMZ7-F1
#
_entry.id   AF-A0A1S8QMZ7-F1
#
_cell.length_a   1.000
_cell.length_b   1.000
_cell.length_c   1.000
_cell.angle_alpha   90.00
_cell.angle_beta   90.00
_cell.angle_gamma   90.00
#
_symmetry.space_group_name_H-M   'P 1'
#
loop_
_entity.id
_entity.type
_entity.pdbx_description
1 polymer ?
#
loop_
_entity_poly.entity_id
_entity_poly.type
_entity_poly.pdbx_seq_one_letter_code
_entity_poly.pdbx_strand_id
1 'polypeptide(L)'
;MKKSVILFSIFFFISFTINTVNTFAQAKIYSQGFYTMKDLNLADNVTYIVENNEPYVDGLLFIINSSKNVEQFIRIPPSSTRNPLIPIKPDYKFIIYGDVKLTFKQAKIS
;
A
#
# COMPACT_ATOMS: atom_id res chain seq x y z
N MET A 1 -33.47 38.28 -22.99
CA MET A 1 -32.16 37.87 -23.52
C MET A 1 -30.98 38.27 -22.61
N LYS A 2 -30.84 39.54 -22.18
CA LYS A 2 -29.71 39.99 -21.32
C LYS A 2 -29.58 39.25 -19.96
N LYS A 3 -30.69 38.98 -19.27
CA LYS A 3 -30.69 38.28 -17.96
C LYS A 3 -30.22 36.82 -18.03
N SER A 4 -30.55 36.13 -19.13
CA SER A 4 -30.15 34.73 -19.34
C SER A 4 -28.65 34.59 -19.60
N VAL A 5 -28.06 35.56 -20.33
CA VAL A 5 -26.61 35.58 -20.61
C VAL A 5 -25.82 35.82 -19.32
N ILE A 6 -26.32 36.69 -18.43
CA ILE A 6 -25.69 36.94 -17.13
C ILE A 6 -25.70 35.67 -16.27
N LEU A 7 -26.86 34.99 -16.19
CA LEU A 7 -26.99 33.76 -15.41
C LEU A 7 -26.08 32.64 -15.94
N PHE A 8 -26.00 32.50 -17.27
CA PHE A 8 -25.10 31.55 -17.92
C PHE A 8 -23.63 31.87 -17.66
N SER A 9 -23.25 33.15 -17.71
CA SER A 9 -21.88 33.59 -17.43
C SER A 9 -21.47 33.29 -15.99
N ILE A 10 -22.35 33.57 -15.02
CA ILE A 10 -22.10 33.24 -13.60
C ILE A 10 -21.91 31.73 -13.42
N PHE A 11 -22.77 30.90 -14.02
CA PHE A 11 -22.65 29.45 -13.96
C PHE A 11 -21.36 28.93 -14.59
N PHE A 12 -20.96 29.52 -15.73
CA PHE A 12 -19.72 29.21 -16.41
C PHE A 12 -18.50 29.54 -15.56
N PHE A 13 -18.46 30.73 -14.92
CA PHE A 13 -17.36 31.12 -14.03
C PHE A 13 -17.22 30.20 -12.81
N ILE A 14 -18.34 29.76 -12.22
CA ILE A 14 -18.33 28.83 -11.07
C ILE A 14 -17.82 27.44 -11.48
N SER A 15 -17.99 27.03 -12.74
CA SER A 15 -17.54 25.72 -13.20
C SER A 15 -16.00 25.60 -13.29
N PHE A 16 -15.28 26.72 -13.41
CA PHE A 16 -13.81 26.73 -13.42
C PHE A 16 -13.16 26.74 -12.04
N THR A 17 -13.93 26.91 -10.96
CA THR A 17 -13.39 26.91 -9.59
C THR A 17 -13.37 25.52 -8.94
N ILE A 18 -13.68 24.47 -9.71
CA ILE A 18 -13.61 23.08 -9.26
C ILE A 18 -12.13 22.71 -9.07
N ASN A 19 -11.66 22.81 -7.83
CA ASN A 19 -10.34 22.32 -7.43
C ASN A 19 -10.41 20.79 -7.32
N THR A 20 -9.74 20.07 -8.21
CA THR A 20 -9.56 18.62 -8.09
C THR A 20 -8.42 18.34 -7.11
N VAL A 21 -8.74 17.82 -5.93
CA VAL A 21 -7.73 17.26 -5.03
C VAL A 21 -7.51 15.81 -5.42
N ASN A 22 -6.30 15.46 -5.84
CA ASN A 22 -5.93 14.07 -6.06
C ASN A 22 -5.87 13.34 -4.71
N THR A 23 -6.89 12.55 -4.41
CA THR A 23 -6.90 11.66 -3.25
C THR A 23 -6.12 10.39 -3.59
N PHE A 24 -4.79 10.43 -3.44
CA PHE A 24 -4.03 9.20 -3.36
C PHE A 24 -4.28 8.57 -1.99
N ALA A 25 -4.74 7.32 -1.96
CA ALA A 25 -4.79 6.56 -0.73
C ALA A 25 -3.36 6.49 -0.17
N GLN A 26 -3.13 7.13 0.98
CA GLN A 26 -1.84 7.07 1.66
C GLN A 26 -1.56 5.60 2.00
N ALA A 27 -0.43 5.08 1.53
CA ALA A 27 -0.08 3.70 1.79
C ALA A 27 0.14 3.52 3.30
N LYS A 28 -0.55 2.53 3.88
CA LYS A 28 -0.44 2.25 5.32
C LYS A 28 0.95 1.71 5.63
N ILE A 29 1.56 2.25 6.67
CA ILE A 29 2.88 1.87 7.15
C ILE A 29 2.72 0.87 8.30
N TYR A 30 3.53 -0.18 8.27
CA TYR A 30 3.52 -1.25 9.26
C TYR A 30 4.89 -1.36 9.92
N SER A 31 4.88 -1.44 11.25
CA SER A 31 6.07 -1.60 12.08
C SER A 31 6.29 -3.07 12.45
N GLN A 32 7.24 -3.34 13.35
CA GLN A 32 7.42 -4.65 13.95
C GLN A 32 6.12 -5.18 14.57
N GLY A 33 5.84 -6.46 14.35
CA GLY A 33 4.67 -7.13 14.94
C GLY A 33 4.24 -8.40 14.21
N PHE A 34 3.14 -8.98 14.70
CA PHE A 34 2.45 -10.11 14.10
C PHE A 34 1.19 -9.60 13.41
N TYR A 35 1.01 -9.99 12.15
CA TYR A 35 -0.08 -9.51 11.33
C TYR A 35 -0.77 -10.65 10.59
N THR A 36 -2.07 -10.49 10.41
CA THR A 36 -2.89 -11.25 9.47
C THR A 36 -2.98 -10.52 8.14
N MET A 37 -3.45 -11.20 7.09
CA MET A 37 -3.78 -10.56 5.81
C MET A 37 -4.73 -9.37 5.98
N LYS A 38 -5.70 -9.48 6.90
CA LYS A 38 -6.67 -8.41 7.16
C LYS A 38 -6.01 -7.18 7.77
N ASP A 39 -5.08 -7.37 8.71
CA ASP A 39 -4.38 -6.26 9.36
C ASP A 39 -3.55 -5.45 8.35
N LEU A 40 -2.93 -6.17 7.39
CA LEU A 40 -2.14 -5.62 6.30
C LEU A 40 -2.96 -5.17 5.08
N ASN A 41 -4.29 -5.40 5.09
CA ASN A 41 -5.19 -5.14 3.97
C ASN A 41 -4.74 -5.80 2.65
N LEU A 42 -4.30 -7.06 2.73
CA LEU A 42 -3.87 -7.87 1.59
C LEU A 42 -5.01 -8.71 1.04
N ALA A 43 -5.01 -8.90 -0.28
CA ALA A 43 -5.95 -9.73 -1.01
C ALA A 43 -5.34 -11.09 -1.37
N ASP A 44 -6.19 -12.10 -1.47
CA ASP A 44 -5.81 -13.47 -1.82
C ASP A 44 -5.36 -13.60 -3.28
N ASN A 45 -4.40 -14.48 -3.52
CA ASN A 45 -3.80 -14.80 -4.83
C ASN A 45 -3.22 -13.58 -5.57
N VAL A 46 -2.84 -12.53 -4.85
CA VAL A 46 -2.17 -11.37 -5.40
C VAL A 46 -0.69 -11.38 -5.02
N THR A 47 0.16 -11.03 -5.98
CA THR A 47 1.59 -10.82 -5.76
C THR A 47 1.82 -9.41 -5.23
N TYR A 48 2.56 -9.31 -4.13
CA TYR A 48 2.90 -8.03 -3.51
C TYR A 48 4.40 -7.75 -3.56
N ILE A 49 4.74 -6.48 -3.48
CA ILE A 49 6.07 -5.95 -3.29
C ILE A 49 6.08 -5.25 -1.94
N VAL A 50 7.09 -5.53 -1.14
CA VAL A 50 7.34 -4.84 0.12
C VAL A 50 8.43 -3.81 -0.06
N GLU A 51 8.16 -2.62 0.48
CA GLU A 51 9.11 -1.52 0.54
C GLU A 51 9.46 -1.25 2.00
N ASN A 52 10.72 -0.92 2.28
CA ASN A 52 11.16 -0.41 3.57
C ASN A 52 11.45 1.08 3.45
N ASN A 53 10.62 1.89 4.10
CA ASN A 53 10.77 3.34 4.12
C ASN A 53 11.74 3.82 5.21
N GLU A 54 12.30 2.91 6.01
CA GLU A 54 13.32 3.24 7.01
C GLU A 54 14.72 3.31 6.35
N PRO A 55 15.44 4.43 6.44
CA PRO A 55 16.73 4.63 5.77
C PRO A 55 17.93 3.86 6.32
N TYR A 56 17.91 3.44 7.58
CA TYR A 56 19.12 2.93 8.23
C TYR A 56 18.98 1.53 8.83
N VAL A 57 17.78 0.96 8.81
CA VAL A 57 17.48 -0.29 9.52
C VAL A 57 17.01 -1.35 8.55
N ASP A 58 17.62 -2.53 8.65
CA ASP A 58 17.15 -3.73 7.97
C ASP A 58 15.95 -4.33 8.69
N GLY A 59 14.99 -4.82 7.90
CA GLY A 59 13.85 -5.58 8.39
C GLY A 59 13.97 -7.06 8.07
N LEU A 60 13.30 -7.88 8.85
CA LEU A 60 13.02 -9.27 8.51
C LEU A 60 11.51 -9.45 8.35
N LEU A 61 11.12 -10.16 7.29
CA LEU A 61 9.75 -10.54 7.04
C LEU A 61 9.65 -12.06 6.93
N PHE A 62 8.79 -12.64 7.76
CA PHE A 62 8.39 -14.04 7.66
C PHE A 62 6.96 -14.12 7.16
N ILE A 63 6.72 -15.03 6.21
CA ILE A 63 5.40 -15.41 5.74
C ILE A 63 5.16 -16.85 6.14
N ILE A 64 4.12 -17.07 6.93
CA ILE A 64 3.81 -18.35 7.55
C ILE A 64 2.43 -18.78 7.05
N ASN A 65 2.33 -20.01 6.56
CA ASN A 65 1.06 -20.57 6.11
C ASN A 65 0.17 -21.01 7.28
N SER A 66 -1.05 -21.44 6.97
CA SER A 66 -2.02 -21.95 7.96
C SER A 66 -1.53 -23.19 8.73
N SER A 67 -0.63 -23.98 8.15
CA SER A 67 0.01 -25.15 8.78
C SER A 67 1.25 -24.80 9.62
N LYS A 68 1.51 -23.51 9.87
CA LYS A 68 2.66 -22.99 10.63
C LYS A 68 4.03 -23.19 9.96
N ASN A 69 4.06 -23.50 8.66
CA ASN A 69 5.31 -23.58 7.91
C ASN A 69 5.71 -22.19 7.41
N VAL A 70 7.00 -21.88 7.49
CA VAL A 70 7.56 -20.66 6.89
C VAL A 70 7.67 -20.89 5.38
N GLU A 71 6.82 -20.21 4.62
CA GLU A 71 6.80 -20.28 3.15
C GLU A 71 7.83 -19.34 2.55
N GLN A 72 8.06 -18.20 3.20
CA GLN A 72 9.03 -17.23 2.74
C GLN A 72 9.67 -16.50 3.92
N PHE A 73 10.98 -16.34 3.84
CA PHE A 73 11.77 -15.49 4.72
C PHE A 73 12.57 -14.52 3.85
N ILE A 74 12.46 -13.22 4.13
CA ILE A 74 13.17 -12.17 3.41
C ILE A 74 13.83 -11.23 4.40
N ARG A 75 15.11 -10.93 4.17
CA ARG A 75 15.75 -9.73 4.70
C ARG A 75 15.46 -8.56 3.78
N ILE A 76 14.91 -7.49 4.34
CA ILE A 76 14.49 -6.29 3.64
C ILE A 76 15.51 -5.18 3.96
N PRO A 77 16.38 -4.79 3.00
CA PRO A 77 17.38 -3.75 3.22
C PRO A 77 16.77 -2.37 3.54
N PRO A 78 17.57 -1.41 4.03
CA PRO A 78 17.12 -0.06 4.30
C PRO A 78 16.78 0.65 2.99
N SER A 79 15.79 1.54 3.00
CA SER A 79 15.34 2.28 1.80
C SER A 79 15.05 1.40 0.56
N SER A 80 14.73 0.12 0.75
CA SER A 80 14.51 -0.79 -0.37
C SER A 80 13.10 -0.63 -0.93
N THR A 81 12.99 -0.48 -2.24
CA THR A 81 11.72 -0.20 -2.93
C THR A 81 11.12 -1.40 -3.66
N ARG A 82 11.83 -2.54 -3.70
CA ARG A 82 11.36 -3.71 -4.42
C ARG A 82 11.81 -5.03 -3.78
N ASN A 83 10.98 -5.55 -2.89
CA ASN A 83 11.14 -6.89 -2.32
C ASN A 83 9.90 -7.74 -2.66
N PRO A 84 9.92 -8.53 -3.75
CA PRO A 84 8.75 -9.28 -4.19
C PRO A 84 8.44 -10.42 -3.22
N LEU A 85 7.16 -10.59 -2.92
CA LEU A 85 6.65 -11.70 -2.13
C LEU A 85 6.15 -12.82 -3.05
N ILE A 86 6.08 -14.03 -2.51
CA ILE A 86 5.29 -15.11 -3.12
C ILE A 86 3.82 -14.70 -3.22
N PRO A 87 3.05 -15.28 -4.16
CA PRO A 87 1.59 -15.08 -4.20
C PRO A 87 0.97 -15.43 -2.85
N ILE A 88 0.28 -14.46 -2.24
CA ILE A 88 -0.28 -14.62 -0.90
C ILE A 88 -1.52 -15.51 -0.99
N LYS A 89 -1.57 -16.57 -0.18
CA LYS A 89 -2.75 -17.44 -0.08
C LYS A 89 -3.55 -17.09 1.18
N PRO A 90 -4.83 -17.48 1.25
CA PRO A 90 -5.65 -17.28 2.43
C PRO A 90 -4.98 -17.79 3.72
N ASP A 91 -5.29 -17.12 4.83
CA ASP A 91 -4.84 -17.46 6.19
C ASP A 91 -3.33 -17.38 6.44
N TYR A 92 -2.59 -16.73 5.54
CA TYR A 92 -1.18 -16.44 5.77
C TYR A 92 -1.01 -15.42 6.90
N LYS A 93 0.03 -15.64 7.70
CA LYS A 93 0.45 -14.76 8.79
C LYS A 93 1.82 -14.17 8.49
N PHE A 94 2.02 -12.96 8.96
CA PHE A 94 3.21 -12.17 8.69
C PHE A 94 3.86 -11.80 10.01
N ILE A 95 5.18 -11.95 10.07
CA ILE A 95 5.97 -11.45 11.18
C ILE A 95 6.94 -10.42 10.61
N ILE A 96 6.77 -9.17 11.04
CA ILE A 96 7.69 -8.08 10.74
C ILE A 96 8.60 -7.94 11.96
N TYR A 97 9.91 -7.94 11.74
CA TYR A 97 10.91 -7.79 12.81
C TYR A 97 11.95 -6.74 12.41
N GLY A 98 12.38 -5.94 13.39
CA GLY A 98 13.26 -4.78 13.19
C GLY A 98 12.49 -3.47 13.28
N ASP A 99 13.19 -2.39 13.62
CA ASP A 99 12.65 -1.02 13.65
C ASP A 99 12.48 -0.48 12.22
N VAL A 100 11.55 -1.08 11.48
CA VAL A 100 11.30 -0.80 10.07
C VAL A 100 9.93 -0.19 9.83
N LYS A 101 9.79 0.46 8.68
CA LYS A 101 8.55 1.10 8.22
C LYS A 101 8.14 0.50 6.90
N LEU A 102 7.44 -0.63 6.95
CA LEU A 102 7.11 -1.40 5.76
C LEU A 102 5.82 -0.93 5.10
N THR A 103 5.78 -1.02 3.77
CA THR A 103 4.59 -0.78 2.96
C THR A 103 4.42 -1.92 1.96
N PHE A 104 3.18 -2.35 1.75
CA PHE A 104 2.83 -3.43 0.83
C PHE A 104 2.11 -2.83 -0.39
N LYS A 105 2.63 -3.08 -1.59
CA LYS A 105 2.03 -2.64 -2.85
C LYS A 105 1.79 -3.84 -3.76
N GLN A 106 0.68 -3.88 -4.47
CA GLN A 106 0.45 -4.92 -5.46
C GLN A 106 1.49 -4.79 -6.58
N ALA A 107 2.09 -5.92 -6.96
CA ALA A 107 2.96 -5.97 -8.13
C ALA A 107 2.08 -5.74 -9.38
N LYS A 108 2.17 -4.56 -9.99
CA LYS A 108 1.54 -4.35 -11.30
C LYS A 108 2.25 -5.23 -12.32
N ILE A 109 1.50 -6.14 -12.94
CA ILE A 109 1.90 -6.78 -14.19
C ILE A 109 1.69 -5.71 -15.26
N SER A 110 2.77 -5.08 -15.71
CA SER A 110 2.76 -4.14 -16.84
C SER A 110 2.71 -4.90 -18.16
#